data_AF-A0A5C4TK43-F1
#
_entry.id   AF-A0A5C4TK43-F1
#
_cell.length_a   1.000
_cell.length_b   1.000
_cell.length_c   1.000
_cell.angle_alpha   90.00
_cell.angle_beta   90.00
_cell.angle_gamma   90.00
#
_symmetry.space_group_name_H-M   'P 1'
#
loop_
_entity.id
_entity.type
_entity.pdbx_description
1 polymer ?
#
loop_
_entity_poly.entity_id
_entity_poly.type
_entity_poly.pdbx_seq_one_letter_code
_entity_poly.pdbx_strand_id
1 'polypeptide(L)' 'MSKILTVISKNDASVITINMTLPIHKEAVINFTIDTHQLRESLHEMLDEINELPEIISVNLISAE' A
#
# COMPACT_ATOMS: atom_id res chain seq x y z
N MET A 1 -4.96 7.77 -2.63
CA MET A 1 -5.49 7.13 -1.40
C MET A 1 -6.58 6.11 -1.71
N SER A 2 -7.76 6.50 -2.21
CA SER A 2 -8.83 5.54 -2.51
C SER A 2 -8.40 4.40 -3.42
N LYS A 3 -7.61 4.69 -4.47
CA LYS A 3 -7.09 3.65 -5.37
C LYS A 3 -6.18 2.63 -4.67
N ILE A 4 -5.32 3.07 -3.76
CA ILE A 4 -4.45 2.21 -2.96
C ILE A 4 -5.31 1.24 -2.13
N LEU A 5 -6.32 1.77 -1.44
CA LEU A 5 -7.25 0.94 -0.64
C LEU A 5 -8.04 -0.04 -1.52
N THR A 6 -8.42 0.37 -2.73
CA THR A 6 -9.07 -0.52 -3.70
C THR A 6 -8.16 -1.70 -4.07
N VAL A 7 -6.89 -1.45 -4.40
CA VAL A 7 -5.93 -2.52 -4.73
C VAL A 7 -5.73 -3.47 -3.55
N ILE A 8 -5.57 -2.95 -2.33
CA ILE A 8 -5.44 -3.78 -1.12
C ILE A 8 -6.71 -4.64 -0.92
N SER A 9 -7.89 -4.05 -1.03
CA SER A 9 -9.17 -4.77 -0.84
C SER A 9 -9.46 -5.81 -1.93
N LYS A 10 -9.05 -5.56 -3.17
CA LYS A 10 -9.19 -6.50 -4.30
C LYS A 10 -8.41 -7.78 -4.08
N ASN A 11 -7.33 -7.69 -3.31
CA ASN A 11 -6.43 -8.77 -2.94
C ASN A 11 -6.78 -9.47 -1.63
N ASP A 12 -7.98 -9.22 -1.07
CA ASP A 12 -8.44 -9.77 0.21
C ASP A 12 -7.51 -9.46 1.41
N ALA A 13 -6.62 -8.48 1.27
CA ALA A 13 -5.81 -7.98 2.37
C ALA A 13 -6.62 -7.05 3.27
N SER A 14 -6.39 -7.17 4.59
CA SER A 14 -7.02 -6.30 5.58
C SER A 14 -6.06 -5.22 6.04
N VAL A 15 -6.48 -3.96 5.99
CA VAL A 15 -5.68 -2.85 6.53
C VAL A 15 -5.84 -2.79 8.05
N ILE A 16 -4.74 -3.00 8.77
CA ILE A 16 -4.68 -2.90 10.23
C ILE A 16 -4.43 -1.46 10.64
N THR A 17 -3.44 -0.79 10.04
CA THR A 17 -3.11 0.61 10.35
C THR A 17 -2.80 1.43 9.11
N ILE A 18 -3.11 2.72 9.19
CA ILE A 18 -2.75 3.73 8.19
C ILE A 18 -2.13 4.90 8.94
N ASN A 19 -0.84 5.13 8.72
CA ASN A 19 -0.13 6.30 9.24
C ASN A 19 0.30 7.18 8.09
N MET A 20 -0.20 8.42 8.05
CA MET A 20 0.13 9.38 6.99
C MET A 20 0.88 10.56 7.56
N THR A 21 1.98 10.91 6.92
CA THR A 21 2.68 12.18 7.15
C THR A 21 2.50 13.04 5.90
N LEU A 22 1.86 14.19 6.07
CA LEU A 22 1.69 15.21 5.04
C LEU A 22 2.79 16.26 5.22
N PRO A 23 3.90 16.22 4.46
CA PRO A 23 4.91 17.25 4.58
C PRO A 23 4.47 18.52 3.85
N ILE A 24 5.18 19.58 4.21
CA ILE A 24 5.00 20.94 3.70
C ILE A 24 5.35 21.06 2.20
N HIS A 25 6.00 20.04 1.61
CA HIS A 25 6.59 20.03 0.27
C HIS A 25 5.85 19.14 -0.75
N LYS A 26 4.51 19.05 -0.67
CA LYS A 26 3.60 18.43 -1.67
C LYS A 26 3.60 16.90 -1.81
N GLU A 27 4.53 16.16 -1.22
CA GLU A 27 4.61 14.69 -1.34
C GLU A 27 4.19 13.98 -0.06
N ALA A 28 3.09 13.25 -0.02
CA ALA A 28 2.68 12.53 1.18
C ALA A 28 3.47 11.22 1.37
N VAL A 29 3.88 10.91 2.60
CA VAL A 29 4.37 9.58 2.98
C VAL A 29 3.27 8.85 3.71
N ILE A 30 2.94 7.63 3.26
CA ILE A 30 1.89 6.80 3.87
C ILE A 30 2.48 5.44 4.20
N ASN A 31 2.38 5.06 5.47
CA ASN A 31 2.75 3.75 5.97
C ASN A 31 1.48 2.94 6.22
N PHE A 32 1.39 1.77 5.59
CA PHE A 32 0.32 0.82 5.80
C PHE A 32 0.84 -0.38 6.58
N THR A 33 0.05 -0.84 7.55
CA THR A 33 0.18 -2.21 8.07
C THR A 33 -1.00 -2.98 7.53
N ILE A 34 -0.71 -4.07 6.83
CA ILE A 34 -1.71 -4.94 6.22
C ILE A 34 -1.54 -6.36 6.73
N ASP A 35 -2.65 -7.06 6.91
CA ASP A 35 -2.67 -8.51 7.08
C ASP A 35 -2.64 -9.16 5.69
N THR A 36 -1.61 -9.97 5.45
CA THR A 36 -1.33 -10.62 4.17
C THR A 36 -1.71 -12.11 4.14
N HIS A 37 -2.28 -12.66 5.22
CA HIS A 37 -2.58 -14.10 5.30
C HIS A 37 -3.56 -14.62 4.23
N GLN A 38 -4.40 -13.74 3.68
CA GLN A 38 -5.45 -14.10 2.72
C GLN A 38 -5.20 -13.53 1.31
N LEU A 39 -3.96 -13.13 1.01
CA LEU A 39 -3.66 -12.55 -0.30
C LEU A 39 -4.02 -13.49 -1.46
N ARG A 40 -4.73 -12.96 -2.44
CA ARG A 40 -5.07 -13.68 -3.69
C ARG A 40 -3.87 -13.86 -4.62
N GLU A 41 -3.01 -12.86 -4.66
CA GLU A 41 -1.78 -12.82 -5.45
C GLU A 41 -0.57 -12.68 -4.52
N SER A 42 0.65 -12.75 -5.05
CA SER A 42 1.82 -12.55 -4.20
C SER A 42 1.88 -11.11 -3.66
N LEU A 43 2.46 -10.94 -2.47
CA LEU A 43 2.68 -9.59 -1.91
C LEU A 43 3.43 -8.69 -2.90
N HIS A 44 4.39 -9.23 -3.65
CA HIS A 44 5.15 -8.47 -4.65
C HIS A 44 4.25 -7.98 -5.80
N GLU A 45 3.39 -8.84 -6.35
CA GLU A 45 2.44 -8.45 -7.41
C GLU A 45 1.50 -7.32 -6.94
N MET A 46 1.00 -7.41 -5.70
CA MET A 46 0.15 -6.35 -5.15
C MET A 46 0.93 -5.03 -4.95
N LEU A 47 2.18 -5.10 -4.51
CA LEU A 47 3.04 -3.92 -4.35
C LEU A 47 3.38 -3.29 -5.70
N ASP A 48 3.59 -4.10 -6.74
CA ASP A 48 3.80 -3.65 -8.11
C ASP A 48 2.54 -2.94 -8.65
N GLU A 49 1.33 -3.50 -8.45
CA GLU A 49 0.06 -2.86 -8.83
C GLU A 49 -0.12 -1.48 -8.15
N ILE A 50 0.29 -1.34 -6.89
CA ILE A 50 0.27 -0.04 -6.20
C ILE A 50 1.33 0.91 -6.79
N ASN A 51 2.53 0.42 -7.09
CA ASN A 51 3.64 1.22 -7.60
C ASN A 51 3.39 1.75 -9.03
N GLU A 52 2.56 1.06 -9.81
CA GLU A 52 2.13 1.49 -11.15
C GLU A 52 1.07 2.61 -11.14
N LEU A 53 0.52 2.96 -9.98
CA LEU A 53 -0.46 4.05 -9.88
C LEU A 53 0.22 5.41 -10.21
N PRO A 54 -0.36 6.27 -11.09
CA PRO A 54 0.29 7.49 -11.58
C PRO A 54 0.68 8.50 -10.50
N GLU A 55 -0.01 8.46 -9.36
CA GLU A 55 0.21 9.35 -8.22
C GLU A 55 1.25 8.82 -7.20
N ILE A 56 1.82 7.65 -7.43
CA ILE A 56 2.78 7.00 -6.54
C ILE A 56 4.20 7.24 -7.06
N ILE A 57 5.06 7.74 -6.17
CA ILE A 57 6.48 7.98 -6.48
C ILE A 57 7.30 6.70 -6.23
N SER A 58 6.99 5.98 -5.16
CA SER A 58 7.61 4.70 -4.82
C SER A 58 6.79 3.96 -3.78
N VAL A 59 6.93 2.63 -3.79
CA VAL A 59 6.42 1.73 -2.75
C VAL A 59 7.61 0.97 -2.16
N ASN A 60 7.71 0.93 -0.83
CA ASN A 60 8.77 0.21 -0.13
C ASN A 60 8.16 -0.74 0.90
N LEU A 61 8.57 -2.02 0.86
CA LEU A 61 8.27 -2.98 1.91
C LEU A 61 9.22 -2.73 3.09
N ILE A 62 8.70 -2.22 4.20
CA ILE A 62 9.51 -1.90 5.39
C ILE A 62 9.86 -3.18 6.16
N SER A 63 8.89 -4.09 6.30
CA SER A 63 9.03 -5.36 7.01
C SER A 63 7.96 -6.34 6.54
N ALA A 64 8.32 -7.62 6.43
CA ALA A 64 7.41 -8.74 6.25
C ALA A 64 7.93 -9.90 7.10
N GLU A 65 7.03 -10.58 7.82
CA GLU A 65 7.31 -11.83 8.55
C GLU A 65 7.10 -13.05 7.64
#